data_AF-A0A1G0LFF5-F1
#
_entry.id   AF-A0A1G0LFF5-F1
#
_cell.length_a   1.000
_cell.length_b   1.000
_cell.length_c   1.000
_cell.angle_alpha   90.00
_cell.angle_beta   90.00
_cell.angle_gamma   90.00
#
_symmetry.space_group_name_H-M   'P 1'
#
loop_
_entity.id
_entity.type
_entity.pdbx_description
1 polymer ?
#
loop_
_entity_poly.entity_id
_entity_poly.type
_entity_poly.pdbx_seq_one_letter_code
_entity_poly.pdbx_strand_id
1 'polypeptide(L)'
;MTDKTKYLLVNGLIIFALSLVIFAGGTWWRMASQYSLAEKARARGDFTGALAGYESAIHMYIPFHPTIEKSAERLWEMTESNEKLGDIQRALIACRALRSSFYSTVWLTTPGQKWIERCDKKIAALLPLQRER
;
A
#
# COMPACT_ATOMS: atom_id res chain seq x y z
N MET A 1 46.03 -10.93 -5.14
CA MET A 1 45.20 -9.76 -5.53
C MET A 1 46.11 -8.54 -5.62
N THR A 2 46.28 -7.95 -6.79
CA THR A 2 47.02 -6.69 -6.95
C THR A 2 46.28 -5.54 -6.27
N ASP A 3 46.98 -4.54 -5.75
CA ASP A 3 46.34 -3.43 -5.03
C ASP A 3 45.30 -2.70 -5.88
N LYS A 4 45.53 -2.61 -7.20
CA LYS A 4 44.55 -2.10 -8.19
C LYS A 4 43.21 -2.84 -8.14
N THR A 5 43.22 -4.17 -8.01
CA THR A 5 41.98 -4.97 -7.90
C THR A 5 41.22 -4.66 -6.61
N LYS A 6 41.93 -4.44 -5.49
CA LYS A 6 41.29 -4.07 -4.22
C LYS A 6 40.62 -2.70 -4.31
N TYR A 7 41.28 -1.70 -4.90
CA TYR A 7 40.68 -0.37 -5.09
C TYR A 7 39.44 -0.40 -5.98
N LEU A 8 39.46 -1.18 -7.07
CA LEU A 8 38.30 -1.35 -7.95
C LEU A 8 37.12 -2.00 -7.22
N LEU A 9 37.38 -3.04 -6.41
CA LEU A 9 36.33 -3.70 -5.62
C LEU A 9 35.74 -2.78 -4.55
N VAL A 10 36.58 -2.03 -3.83
CA VAL A 10 36.12 -1.08 -2.81
C VAL A 10 35.28 0.04 -3.43
N ASN A 11 35.75 0.66 -4.51
CA ASN A 11 34.99 1.71 -5.20
C ASN A 11 33.68 1.17 -5.79
N GLY A 12 33.70 -0.03 -6.36
CA GLY A 12 32.49 -0.70 -6.85
C GLY A 12 31.45 -0.92 -5.75
N LEU A 13 31.90 -1.41 -4.58
CA LEU A 13 31.02 -1.59 -3.42
C LEU A 13 30.44 -0.26 -2.91
N ILE A 14 31.25 0.80 -2.87
CA ILE A 14 30.79 2.14 -2.46
C ILE A 14 29.72 2.67 -3.43
N ILE A 15 29.96 2.59 -4.73
CA ILE A 15 29.01 3.06 -5.75
C ILE A 15 27.70 2.26 -5.67
N PHE A 16 27.80 0.95 -5.49
CA PHE A 16 26.64 0.08 -5.32
C PHE A 16 25.84 0.44 -4.05
N ALA A 17 26.51 0.63 -2.92
CA ALA A 17 25.88 1.04 -1.67
C ALA A 17 25.18 2.41 -1.80
N LEU A 18 25.84 3.39 -2.42
CA LEU A 18 25.25 4.71 -2.67
C LEU A 18 24.01 4.62 -3.56
N SER A 19 24.06 3.78 -4.59
CA SER A 19 22.92 3.56 -5.49
C SER A 19 21.72 2.96 -4.75
N LEU A 20 21.95 1.99 -3.85
CA LEU A 20 20.91 1.42 -2.99
C LEU A 20 20.30 2.47 -2.05
N VAL A 21 21.12 3.34 -1.44
CA VAL A 21 20.64 4.41 -0.55
C VAL A 21 19.75 5.39 -1.30
N ILE A 22 20.16 5.83 -2.49
CA ILE A 22 19.37 6.76 -3.32
C ILE A 22 18.07 6.10 -3.76
N PHE A 23 18.11 4.83 -4.16
CA PHE A 23 16.93 4.09 -4.57
C PHE A 23 15.92 3.91 -3.42
N ALA A 24 16.40 3.53 -2.23
CA ALA A 24 15.58 3.36 -1.04
C ALA A 24 14.95 4.70 -0.59
N GLY A 25 15.75 5.78 -0.54
CA GLY A 25 15.28 7.11 -0.20
C GLY A 25 14.24 7.65 -1.19
N GLY A 26 14.46 7.43 -2.50
CA GLY A 26 13.52 7.82 -3.54
C GLY A 26 12.19 7.07 -3.44
N THR A 27 12.23 5.77 -3.20
CA THR A 27 11.04 4.93 -3.00
C THR A 27 10.27 5.34 -1.75
N TRP A 28 10.99 5.60 -0.65
CA TRP A 28 10.41 6.10 0.60
C TRP A 28 9.65 7.41 0.40
N TRP A 29 10.28 8.40 -0.24
CA TRP A 29 9.63 9.68 -0.53
C TRP A 29 8.38 9.44 -1.37
N ARG A 30 8.50 8.70 -2.48
CA ARG A 30 7.39 8.49 -3.41
C ARG A 30 6.19 7.84 -2.71
N MET A 31 6.40 6.83 -1.87
CA MET A 31 5.35 6.21 -1.06
C MET A 31 4.66 7.24 -0.13
N ALA A 32 5.44 8.02 0.63
CA ALA A 32 4.89 9.03 1.52
C ALA A 32 4.11 10.12 0.76
N SER A 33 4.56 10.48 -0.43
CA SER A 33 3.89 11.42 -1.32
C SER A 33 2.55 10.88 -1.81
N GLN A 34 2.47 9.60 -2.18
CA GLN A 34 1.20 8.97 -2.60
C GLN A 34 0.18 8.95 -1.46
N TYR A 35 0.62 8.63 -0.25
CA TYR A 35 -0.24 8.72 0.94
C TYR A 35 -0.73 10.15 1.20
N SER A 36 0.14 11.16 1.10
CA SER A 36 -0.26 12.55 1.26
C SER A 36 -1.27 12.99 0.20
N LEU A 37 -1.10 12.53 -1.04
CA LEU A 37 -2.05 12.80 -2.12
C LEU A 37 -3.41 12.13 -1.84
N ALA A 38 -3.40 10.91 -1.32
CA ALA A 38 -4.60 10.19 -0.91
C ALA A 38 -5.36 10.93 0.21
N GLU A 39 -4.67 11.39 1.26
CA GLU A 39 -5.29 12.17 2.34
C GLU A 39 -5.93 13.47 1.80
N LYS A 40 -5.25 14.16 0.85
CA LYS A 40 -5.80 15.35 0.19
C LYS A 40 -7.02 15.03 -0.66
N ALA A 41 -7.00 13.92 -1.42
CA ALA A 41 -8.14 13.48 -2.21
C ALA A 41 -9.33 13.12 -1.31
N ARG A 42 -9.07 12.39 -0.21
CA ARG A 42 -10.08 12.06 0.80
C ARG A 42 -10.70 13.30 1.42
N ALA A 43 -9.89 14.31 1.78
CA ALA A 43 -10.38 15.56 2.33
C ALA A 43 -11.27 16.35 1.35
N ARG A 44 -11.09 16.16 0.04
CA ARG A 44 -11.94 16.74 -1.01
C ARG A 44 -13.17 15.89 -1.37
N GLY A 45 -13.36 14.74 -0.73
CA GLY A 45 -14.43 13.80 -1.07
C GLY A 45 -14.18 13.02 -2.37
N ASP A 46 -12.97 13.07 -2.93
CA ASP A 46 -12.59 12.30 -4.11
C ASP A 46 -12.27 10.86 -3.71
N PHE A 47 -13.30 10.01 -3.73
CA PHE A 47 -13.20 8.59 -3.39
C PHE A 47 -12.16 7.85 -4.24
N THR A 48 -12.19 8.08 -5.55
CA THR A 48 -11.31 7.40 -6.51
C THR A 48 -9.84 7.79 -6.32
N GLY A 49 -9.57 9.09 -6.15
CA GLY A 49 -8.21 9.58 -5.91
C GLY A 49 -7.66 9.12 -4.55
N ALA A 50 -8.51 9.07 -3.52
CA ALA A 50 -8.13 8.55 -2.22
C ALA A 50 -7.76 7.06 -2.30
N LEU A 51 -8.63 6.26 -2.93
CA LEU A 51 -8.42 4.82 -3.10
C LEU A 51 -7.11 4.53 -3.82
N ALA A 52 -6.91 5.11 -5.01
CA ALA A 52 -5.72 4.88 -5.82
C ALA A 52 -4.42 5.30 -5.12
N GLY A 53 -4.46 6.39 -4.35
CA GLY A 53 -3.29 6.87 -3.61
C GLY A 53 -2.89 5.94 -2.45
N TYR A 54 -3.86 5.42 -1.68
CA TYR A 54 -3.57 4.45 -0.63
C TYR A 54 -3.10 3.10 -1.18
N GLU A 55 -3.74 2.59 -2.26
CA GLU A 55 -3.28 1.37 -2.93
C GLU A 55 -1.83 1.53 -3.43
N SER A 56 -1.53 2.65 -4.08
CA SER A 56 -0.19 2.96 -4.59
C SER A 56 0.85 3.00 -3.47
N ALA A 57 0.48 3.54 -2.30
CA ALA A 57 1.37 3.54 -1.14
C ALA A 57 1.64 2.12 -0.62
N ILE A 58 0.64 1.23 -0.58
CA ILE A 58 0.81 -0.17 -0.18
C ILE A 58 1.67 -0.94 -1.21
N HIS A 59 1.46 -0.71 -2.51
CA HIS A 59 2.25 -1.34 -3.57
C HIS A 59 3.74 -1.00 -3.51
N MET A 60 4.09 0.17 -2.96
CA MET A 60 5.47 0.56 -2.70
C MET A 60 5.96 0.00 -1.36
N TYR A 61 5.60 -1.25 -1.04
CA TYR A 61 5.83 -1.88 0.25
C TYR A 61 7.31 -1.79 0.68
N ILE A 62 7.54 -1.06 1.77
CA ILE A 62 8.80 -1.07 2.51
C ILE A 62 8.51 -1.72 3.87
N PRO A 63 9.21 -2.81 4.23
CA PRO A 63 9.03 -3.46 5.53
C PRO A 63 9.11 -2.45 6.68
N PHE A 64 8.19 -2.59 7.63
CA PHE A 64 8.09 -1.78 8.86
C PHE A 64 7.83 -0.28 8.66
N HIS A 65 7.57 0.17 7.43
CA HIS A 65 7.26 1.56 7.20
C HIS A 65 5.82 1.90 7.64
N PRO A 66 5.61 2.95 8.46
CA PRO A 66 4.31 3.24 9.07
C PRO A 66 3.22 3.60 8.05
N THR A 67 3.58 4.11 6.86
CA THR A 67 2.61 4.46 5.82
C THR A 67 1.83 3.26 5.30
N ILE A 68 2.40 2.05 5.33
CA ILE A 68 1.69 0.85 4.86
C ILE A 68 0.48 0.57 5.75
N GLU A 69 0.70 0.51 7.06
CA GLU A 69 -0.37 0.25 8.02
C GLU A 69 -1.40 1.40 8.03
N LYS A 70 -0.93 2.66 7.98
CA LYS A 70 -1.83 3.80 7.87
C LYS A 70 -2.69 3.75 6.61
N SER A 71 -2.11 3.39 5.46
CA SER A 71 -2.88 3.26 4.21
C SER A 71 -3.93 2.16 4.31
N ALA A 72 -3.59 1.05 4.96
CA ALA A 72 -4.51 -0.05 5.20
C ALA A 72 -5.67 0.35 6.12
N GLU A 73 -5.38 1.02 7.23
CA GLU A 73 -6.39 1.59 8.15
C GLU A 73 -7.32 2.56 7.41
N ARG A 74 -6.76 3.42 6.55
CA ARG A 74 -7.53 4.39 5.77
C ARG A 74 -8.48 3.73 4.77
N LEU A 75 -8.03 2.70 4.04
CA LEU A 75 -8.88 1.92 3.15
C LEU A 75 -9.98 1.14 3.91
N TRP A 76 -9.66 0.66 5.11
CA TRP A 76 -10.63 0.02 5.99
C TRP A 76 -11.70 1.01 6.49
N GLU A 77 -11.29 2.19 6.96
CA GLU A 77 -12.21 3.27 7.33
C GLU A 77 -13.13 3.67 6.17
N MET A 78 -12.61 3.74 4.95
CA MET A 78 -13.41 3.98 3.75
C MET A 78 -14.44 2.86 3.53
N THR A 79 -14.07 1.61 3.75
CA THR A 79 -14.99 0.47 3.68
C THR A 79 -16.13 0.63 4.68
N GLU A 80 -15.81 0.84 5.96
CA GLU A 80 -16.82 0.97 7.03
C GLU A 80 -17.69 2.23 6.86
N SER A 81 -17.10 3.33 6.42
CA SER A 81 -17.84 4.58 6.20
C SER A 81 -18.87 4.42 5.07
N ASN A 82 -18.48 3.81 3.95
CA ASN A 82 -19.42 3.59 2.83
C ASN A 82 -20.48 2.55 3.18
N GLU A 83 -20.12 1.51 3.94
CA GLU A 83 -21.08 0.53 4.49
C GLU A 83 -22.14 1.24 5.36
N LYS A 84 -21.73 2.10 6.29
CA LYS A 84 -22.64 2.89 7.15
C LYS A 84 -23.53 3.85 6.38
N LEU A 85 -23.01 4.42 5.28
CA LEU A 85 -23.79 5.28 4.37
C LEU A 85 -24.74 4.47 3.46
N GLY A 86 -24.68 3.14 3.51
CA GLY A 86 -25.46 2.26 2.65
C GLY A 86 -24.94 2.19 1.20
N ASP A 87 -23.77 2.73 0.90
CA ASP A 87 -23.10 2.57 -0.40
C ASP A 87 -22.26 1.29 -0.39
N ILE A 88 -22.95 0.16 -0.51
CA ILE A 88 -22.35 -1.18 -0.49
C ILE A 88 -21.36 -1.37 -1.65
N GLN A 89 -21.59 -0.73 -2.79
CA GLN A 89 -20.70 -0.80 -3.95
C GLN A 89 -19.33 -0.19 -3.63
N ARG A 90 -19.31 1.05 -3.11
CA ARG A 90 -18.05 1.70 -2.72
C ARG A 90 -17.37 1.00 -1.55
N ALA A 91 -18.15 0.46 -0.59
CA ALA A 91 -17.60 -0.33 0.49
C ALA A 91 -16.86 -1.58 -0.04
N LEU A 92 -17.48 -2.32 -0.96
CA LEU A 92 -16.86 -3.50 -1.58
C LEU A 92 -15.64 -3.14 -2.43
N ILE A 93 -15.66 -2.01 -3.15
CA ILE A 93 -14.51 -1.53 -3.92
C ILE A 93 -13.33 -1.26 -2.99
N ALA A 94 -13.54 -0.49 -1.91
CA ALA A 94 -12.49 -0.17 -0.94
C ALA A 94 -11.92 -1.42 -0.24
N CYS A 95 -12.79 -2.39 0.08
CA CYS A 95 -12.38 -3.62 0.73
C CYS A 95 -11.57 -4.53 -0.22
N ARG A 96 -11.99 -4.65 -1.49
CA ARG A 96 -11.28 -5.42 -2.51
C ARG A 96 -9.93 -4.79 -2.87
N ALA A 97 -9.90 -3.46 -2.97
CA ALA A 97 -8.69 -2.66 -3.13
C ALA A 97 -7.65 -3.02 -2.07
N LEU A 98 -8.01 -2.83 -0.78
CA LEU A 98 -7.16 -3.17 0.36
C LEU A 98 -6.61 -4.59 0.29
N ARG A 99 -7.50 -5.56 0.05
CA ARG A 99 -7.12 -6.97 -0.07
C ARG A 99 -6.13 -7.20 -1.22
N SER A 100 -6.43 -6.64 -2.39
CA SER A 100 -5.62 -6.82 -3.60
C SER A 100 -4.24 -6.18 -3.46
N SER A 101 -4.14 -5.03 -2.79
CA SER A 101 -2.87 -4.36 -2.56
C SER A 101 -1.93 -5.15 -1.67
N PHE A 102 -2.45 -5.88 -0.69
CA PHE A 102 -1.59 -6.78 0.09
C PHE A 102 -1.21 -8.04 -0.69
N TYR A 103 -2.12 -8.61 -1.48
CA TYR A 103 -1.79 -9.75 -2.35
C TYR A 103 -0.66 -9.43 -3.35
N SER A 104 -0.60 -8.21 -3.88
CA SER A 104 0.47 -7.80 -4.82
C SER A 104 1.84 -7.61 -4.14
N THR A 105 1.88 -7.56 -2.82
CA THR A 105 3.12 -7.41 -2.02
C THR A 105 3.63 -8.74 -1.45
N VAL A 106 2.95 -9.85 -1.77
CA VAL A 106 3.35 -11.20 -1.33
C VAL A 106 4.59 -11.64 -2.10
N TRP A 107 5.62 -12.04 -1.37
CA TRP A 107 6.79 -12.71 -1.95
C TRP A 107 7.24 -13.82 -1.01
N LEU A 108 8.27 -13.55 -0.19
CA LEU A 108 8.77 -14.51 0.79
C LEU A 108 7.93 -14.53 2.09
N THR A 109 7.25 -13.43 2.37
CA THR A 109 6.31 -13.28 3.48
C THR A 109 4.96 -12.76 2.96
N THR A 110 3.92 -12.90 3.78
CA THR A 110 2.56 -12.40 3.49
C THR A 110 2.30 -11.15 4.34
N PRO A 111 2.78 -9.96 3.93
CA PRO A 111 2.49 -8.74 4.66
C PRO A 111 0.99 -8.48 4.70
N GLY A 112 0.51 -7.93 5.81
CA GLY A 112 -0.91 -7.56 5.95
C GLY A 112 -1.89 -8.74 5.98
N GLN A 113 -1.47 -9.96 6.34
CA GLN A 113 -2.38 -11.12 6.45
C GLN A 113 -3.64 -10.83 7.28
N LYS A 114 -3.49 -10.08 8.39
CA LYS A 114 -4.63 -9.63 9.21
C LYS A 114 -5.65 -8.79 8.41
N TRP A 115 -5.17 -7.94 7.51
CA TRP A 115 -6.02 -7.13 6.64
C TRP A 115 -6.70 -7.96 5.57
N ILE A 116 -6.00 -8.92 4.97
CA ILE A 116 -6.56 -9.86 4.00
C ILE A 116 -7.72 -10.64 4.63
N GLU A 117 -7.51 -11.25 5.80
CA GLU A 117 -8.53 -12.03 6.51
C GLU A 117 -9.74 -11.17 6.92
N ARG A 118 -9.51 -9.93 7.36
CA ARG A 118 -10.58 -8.97 7.65
C ARG A 118 -11.38 -8.63 6.40
N CYS A 119 -10.71 -8.41 5.28
CA CYS A 119 -11.38 -8.10 4.02
C CYS A 119 -12.18 -9.28 3.50
N ASP A 120 -11.66 -10.50 3.58
CA ASP A 120 -12.40 -11.70 3.13
C ASP A 120 -13.70 -11.88 3.91
N LYS A 121 -13.66 -11.71 5.24
CA LYS A 121 -14.86 -11.74 6.09
C LYS A 121 -15.85 -10.62 5.71
N LYS A 122 -15.35 -9.40 5.52
CA LYS A 122 -16.19 -8.23 5.20
C LYS A 122 -16.83 -8.35 3.82
N ILE A 123 -16.07 -8.79 2.81
CA ILE A 123 -16.57 -9.02 1.45
C ILE A 123 -17.66 -10.10 1.47
N ALA A 124 -17.46 -11.21 2.19
CA ALA A 124 -18.46 -12.27 2.32
C ALA A 124 -19.77 -11.76 2.94
N ALA A 125 -19.69 -10.84 3.91
CA ALA A 125 -20.87 -10.23 4.53
C ALA A 125 -21.59 -9.22 3.61
N LEU A 126 -20.85 -8.45 2.81
CA LEU A 126 -21.41 -7.39 1.96
C LEU A 126 -21.91 -7.88 0.59
N LEU A 127 -21.37 -8.99 0.08
CA LEU A 127 -21.71 -9.57 -1.23
C LEU A 127 -23.20 -9.87 -1.42
N PRO A 128 -23.92 -10.46 -0.45
CA PRO A 128 -25.36 -10.69 -0.58
C PRO A 128 -26.15 -9.38 -0.72
N LEU A 129 -25.81 -8.37 0.08
CA LEU A 129 -26.49 -7.06 0.08
C LEU A 129 -26.32 -6.28 -1.22
N GLN A 130 -25.21 -6.51 -1.93
CA GLN A 130 -24.98 -5.96 -3.26
C GLN A 130 -25.94 -6.54 -4.30
N ARG A 131 -26.37 -7.79 -4.13
CA ARG A 131 -27.16 -8.55 -5.12
C ARG A 131 -28.67 -8.32 -4.99
N GLU A 132 -29.10 -7.77 -3.87
CA GLU A 132 -30.51 -7.46 -3.54
C GLU A 132 -30.96 -6.06 -3.99
N ARG A 133 -30.05 -5.26 -4.56
CA ARG A 133 -30.34 -3.93 -5.15
C ARG A 133 -30.17 -3.96 -6.66
#